data_AF-A0A6B2V076-F1
#
_entry.id   AF-A0A6B2V076-F1
#
_cell.length_a   1.000
_cell.length_b   1.000
_cell.length_c   1.000
_cell.angle_alpha   90.00
_cell.angle_beta   90.00
_cell.angle_gamma   90.00
#
_symmetry.space_group_name_H-M   'P 1'
#
loop_
_entity.id
_entity.type
_entity.pdbx_description
1 polymer ?
#
loop_
_entity_poly.entity_id
_entity_poly.type
_entity_poly.pdbx_seq_one_letter_code
_entity_poly.pdbx_strand_id
1 'polypeptide(L)'
;MLRELRRDRGRGMLGHVLLTASPRTYYAVQYWESKEQLHAYAASPDLLHHRVWSIANRAERAGRVRGHVGLWHEAYMAPEGSYESIYFDMPPSGLAAAHGQVPLAARGRYAEDRLAHRSGTGAR
;
A
#
# COMPACT_ATOMS: atom_id res chain seq x y z
N MET A 1 8.25 -2.95 -10.87
CA MET A 1 7.23 -3.54 -9.98
C MET A 1 5.86 -2.99 -10.33
N LEU A 2 5.60 -1.69 -10.12
CA LEU A 2 4.26 -1.10 -10.31
C LEU A 2 3.64 -1.32 -11.70
N ARG A 3 4.44 -1.24 -12.78
CA ARG A 3 3.96 -1.56 -14.14
C ARG A 3 3.56 -3.03 -14.31
N GLU A 4 4.28 -3.94 -13.67
CA GLU A 4 4.00 -5.37 -13.69
C GLU A 4 2.73 -5.68 -12.90
N LEU A 5 2.60 -5.12 -11.69
CA LEU A 5 1.39 -5.25 -10.87
C LEU A 5 0.15 -4.61 -11.52
N ARG A 6 0.31 -3.51 -12.26
CA ARG A 6 -0.80 -2.90 -13.01
C ARG A 6 -1.32 -3.75 -14.16
N ARG A 7 -0.49 -4.63 -14.73
CA ARG A 7 -0.88 -5.48 -15.87
C ARG A 7 -1.72 -6.68 -15.44
N ASP A 8 -1.63 -7.06 -14.18
CA ASP A 8 -2.30 -8.23 -13.64
C ASP A 8 -2.86 -7.93 -12.25
N ARG A 9 -4.13 -7.52 -12.22
CA ARG A 9 -4.83 -7.20 -10.97
C ARG A 9 -5.04 -8.43 -10.08
N GLY A 10 -4.96 -9.65 -10.63
CA GLY A 10 -5.07 -10.91 -9.87
C GLY A 10 -3.95 -11.09 -8.85
N ARG A 11 -2.90 -10.27 -8.92
CA ARG A 11 -1.78 -10.25 -7.97
C ARG A 11 -2.08 -9.48 -6.69
N GLY A 12 -3.24 -8.84 -6.56
CA GLY A 12 -3.72 -8.25 -5.30
C GLY A 12 -3.34 -6.79 -5.04
N MET A 13 -2.63 -6.10 -5.96
CA MET A 13 -2.40 -4.65 -5.83
C MET A 13 -3.65 -3.89 -6.29
N LEU A 14 -4.33 -3.23 -5.35
CA LEU A 14 -5.53 -2.45 -5.59
C LEU A 14 -5.23 -1.10 -6.23
N GLY A 15 -4.14 -0.47 -5.81
CA GLY A 15 -3.72 0.84 -6.29
C GLY A 15 -2.36 1.28 -5.74
N HIS A 16 -1.87 2.41 -6.23
CA HIS A 16 -0.67 3.04 -5.67
C HIS A 16 -0.69 4.56 -5.90
N VAL A 17 0.08 5.27 -5.08
CA VAL A 17 0.36 6.70 -5.22
C VAL A 17 1.87 6.89 -5.21
N LEU A 18 2.38 7.73 -6.10
CA LEU A 18 3.78 8.14 -6.12
C LEU A 18 3.93 9.49 -5.41
N LEU A 19 4.89 9.55 -4.50
CA LEU A 19 5.12 10.70 -3.64
C LEU A 19 6.58 11.12 -3.70
N THR A 20 6.80 12.42 -3.56
CA THR A 20 8.12 13.03 -3.47
C THR A 20 8.21 13.73 -2.11
N ALA A 21 9.01 13.17 -1.19
CA ALA A 21 9.27 13.80 0.11
C ALA A 21 10.31 14.92 -0.02
N SER A 22 11.27 14.77 -0.93
CA SER A 22 12.29 15.77 -1.25
C SER A 22 12.80 15.51 -2.67
N PRO A 23 13.56 16.44 -3.30
CA PRO A 23 14.19 16.19 -4.59
C PRO A 23 15.06 14.92 -4.65
N ARG A 24 15.49 14.40 -3.49
CA ARG A 24 16.30 13.18 -3.35
C ARG A 24 15.54 11.99 -2.76
N THR A 25 14.27 12.15 -2.38
CA THR A 25 13.49 11.13 -1.66
C THR A 25 12.15 10.92 -2.34
N TYR A 26 12.01 9.78 -3.00
CA TYR A 26 10.79 9.34 -3.68
C TYR A 26 10.31 8.05 -3.05
N TYR A 27 9.00 7.90 -2.90
CA TYR A 27 8.41 6.67 -2.37
C TYR A 27 7.04 6.41 -2.99
N ALA A 28 6.63 5.15 -2.94
CA ALA A 28 5.34 4.71 -3.43
C ALA A 28 4.53 4.14 -2.26
N VAL A 29 3.30 4.62 -2.10
CA VAL A 29 2.31 3.99 -1.22
C VAL A 29 1.52 3.01 -2.07
N GLN A 30 1.44 1.76 -1.65
CA GLN A 30 0.73 0.69 -2.36
C GLN A 30 -0.41 0.17 -1.50
N TYR A 31 -1.57 -0.04 -2.11
CA TYR A 31 -2.74 -0.62 -1.47
C TYR A 31 -2.89 -2.06 -1.96
N TRP A 32 -3.02 -2.99 -1.02
CA TRP A 32 -3.08 -4.42 -1.29
C TRP A 32 -4.35 -5.01 -0.69
N GLU A 33 -4.92 -5.97 -1.41
CA GLU A 33 -6.12 -6.69 -1.00
C GLU A 33 -5.83 -7.63 0.19
N SER A 34 -4.65 -8.25 0.23
CA SER A 34 -4.23 -9.08 1.36
C SER A 34 -2.70 -9.12 1.54
N LYS A 35 -2.26 -9.46 2.77
CA LYS A 35 -0.83 -9.67 3.05
C LYS A 35 -0.29 -10.90 2.31
N GLU A 36 -1.13 -11.90 2.11
CA GLU A 36 -0.79 -13.14 1.42
C GLU A 36 -0.43 -12.87 -0.03
N GLN A 37 -1.23 -12.07 -0.74
CA GLN A 37 -0.94 -11.66 -2.12
C GLN A 37 0.32 -10.79 -2.20
N LEU A 38 0.51 -9.85 -1.26
CA LEU A 38 1.74 -9.06 -1.18
C LEU A 38 2.96 -9.97 -1.00
N HIS A 39 2.91 -10.93 -0.08
CA HIS A 39 4.00 -11.85 0.19
C HIS A 39 4.26 -12.79 -0.98
N ALA A 40 3.21 -13.32 -1.60
CA ALA A 40 3.31 -14.17 -2.79
C ALA A 40 4.00 -13.43 -3.93
N TYR A 41 3.64 -12.17 -4.16
CA TYR A 41 4.31 -11.33 -5.15
C TYR A 41 5.78 -11.08 -4.77
N ALA A 42 6.05 -10.71 -3.51
CA ALA A 42 7.38 -10.33 -3.06
C ALA A 42 8.39 -11.49 -3.08
N ALA A 43 7.93 -12.70 -2.75
CA ALA A 43 8.75 -13.91 -2.66
C ALA A 43 8.84 -14.71 -3.98
N SER A 44 8.00 -14.41 -4.98
CA SER A 44 8.01 -15.16 -6.23
C SER A 44 9.30 -14.98 -7.02
N PRO A 45 10.04 -16.05 -7.35
CA PRO A 45 11.31 -15.97 -8.08
C PRO A 45 11.14 -15.49 -9.53
N ASP A 46 9.95 -15.67 -10.08
CA ASP A 46 9.60 -15.30 -11.45
C ASP A 46 9.27 -13.82 -11.60
N LEU A 47 9.01 -13.14 -10.49
CA LEU A 47 8.56 -11.76 -10.49
C LEU A 47 9.70 -10.78 -10.24
N LEU A 48 9.51 -9.56 -10.75
CA LEU A 48 10.56 -8.57 -10.81
C LEU A 48 11.09 -8.20 -9.42
N HIS A 49 10.23 -8.17 -8.40
CA HIS A 49 10.62 -7.80 -7.05
C HIS A 49 11.74 -8.69 -6.51
N HIS A 50 11.55 -10.01 -6.53
CA HIS A 50 12.53 -10.96 -6.00
C HIS A 50 13.88 -10.85 -6.72
N ARG A 51 13.86 -10.66 -8.04
CA ARG A 51 15.08 -10.49 -8.85
C ARG A 51 15.84 -9.22 -8.46
N VAL A 52 15.14 -8.08 -8.36
CA VAL A 52 15.75 -6.81 -7.95
C VAL A 52 16.30 -6.88 -6.53
N TRP A 53 15.53 -7.46 -5.60
CA TRP A 53 15.96 -7.63 -4.21
C TRP A 53 17.22 -8.50 -4.11
N SER A 54 17.29 -9.58 -4.88
CA SER A 54 18.46 -10.44 -4.96
C SER A 54 19.70 -9.69 -5.47
N ILE A 55 19.54 -8.80 -6.46
CA ILE A 55 20.64 -7.97 -6.97
C ILE A 55 21.11 -6.97 -5.92
N ALA A 56 20.17 -6.27 -5.26
CA ALA A 56 20.48 -5.32 -4.21
C ALA A 56 21.24 -5.99 -3.05
N ASN A 57 20.76 -7.15 -2.58
CA ASN A 57 21.41 -7.92 -1.52
C ASN A 57 22.82 -8.38 -1.91
N ARG A 58 23.05 -8.78 -3.17
CA ARG A 58 24.40 -9.12 -3.65
C ARG A 58 25.32 -7.90 -3.75
N ALA A 59 24.79 -6.75 -4.13
CA ALA A 59 25.56 -5.51 -4.21
C ALA A 59 25.96 -5.00 -2.82
N GLU A 60 25.03 -5.06 -1.86
CA GLU A 60 25.25 -4.71 -0.46
C GLU A 60 26.35 -5.58 0.15
N ARG A 61 26.24 -6.92 0.03
CA ARG A 61 27.26 -7.86 0.53
C ARG A 61 28.64 -7.64 -0.06
N ALA A 62 28.71 -7.14 -1.29
CA ALA A 62 29.97 -6.80 -1.97
C ALA A 62 30.49 -5.40 -1.61
N GLY A 63 29.85 -4.67 -0.69
CA GLY A 63 30.24 -3.33 -0.27
C GLY A 63 29.97 -2.21 -1.29
N ARG A 64 29.24 -2.49 -2.37
CA ARG A 64 29.07 -1.58 -3.52
C ARG A 64 27.95 -0.54 -3.38
N VAL A 65 27.18 -0.58 -2.29
CA VAL A 65 25.97 0.27 -2.11
C VAL A 65 26.20 1.41 -1.12
N ARG A 66 27.27 1.36 -0.32
CA ARG A 66 27.49 2.29 0.80
C ARG A 66 27.63 3.75 0.33
N GLY A 67 26.86 4.65 0.93
CA GLY A 67 26.99 6.11 0.75
C GLY A 67 26.23 6.73 -0.44
N HIS A 68 25.49 5.95 -1.22
CA HIS A 68 24.87 6.44 -2.47
C HIS A 68 23.34 6.49 -2.44
N VAL A 69 22.68 5.33 -2.34
CA VAL A 69 21.22 5.20 -2.44
C VAL A 69 20.71 4.33 -1.30
N GLY A 70 19.78 4.85 -0.52
CA GLY A 70 19.06 4.10 0.52
C GLY A 70 17.77 3.50 -0.04
N LEU A 71 17.42 2.31 0.44
CA LEU A 71 16.14 1.66 0.19
C LEU A 71 15.47 1.41 1.54
N TRP A 72 14.19 1.73 1.65
CA TRP A 72 13.37 1.41 2.83
C TRP A 72 11.99 0.94 2.39
N HIS A 73 11.32 0.19 3.24
CA HIS A 73 9.90 -0.12 3.08
C HIS A 73 9.28 -0.34 4.45
N GLU A 74 8.01 0.01 4.56
CA GLU A 74 7.17 -0.22 5.73
C GLU A 74 5.88 -0.88 5.26
N ALA A 75 5.40 -1.87 6.02
CA ALA A 75 4.17 -2.58 5.71
C ALA A 75 3.28 -2.57 6.93
N TYR A 76 2.06 -2.05 6.74
CA TYR A 76 1.07 -1.94 7.80
C TYR A 76 -0.15 -2.78 7.45
N MET A 77 -0.58 -3.60 8.41
CA MET A 77 -1.88 -4.24 8.34
C MET A 77 -2.91 -3.25 8.86
N ALA A 78 -3.96 -2.99 8.09
CA ALA A 78 -5.07 -2.12 8.47
C ALA A 78 -6.38 -2.92 8.56
N PRO A 79 -6.60 -3.68 9.66
CA PRO A 79 -7.89 -4.29 9.93
C PRO A 79 -9.03 -3.26 9.90
N GLU A 80 -10.25 -3.74 9.71
CA GLU A 80 -11.39 -2.86 9.76
C GLU A 80 -11.46 -2.09 11.09
N GLY A 81 -11.72 -0.78 10.97
CA GLY A 81 -11.72 0.20 12.05
C GLY A 81 -10.43 0.31 12.86
N SER A 82 -9.29 -0.07 12.27
CA SER A 82 -7.99 0.42 12.72
C SER A 82 -7.53 1.63 11.89
N TYR A 83 -8.39 2.18 11.03
CA TYR A 83 -8.08 3.29 10.14
C TYR A 83 -9.32 4.15 9.86
N GLU A 84 -9.11 5.42 9.54
CA GLU A 84 -10.11 6.29 8.94
C GLU A 84 -9.52 7.06 7.75
N SER A 85 -10.38 7.49 6.85
CA SER A 85 -9.99 8.27 5.68
C SER A 85 -11.09 9.27 5.34
N ILE A 86 -10.72 10.54 5.16
CA ILE A 86 -11.63 11.64 4.82
C ILE A 86 -11.06 12.35 3.59
N TYR A 87 -11.94 12.68 2.65
CA TYR A 87 -11.60 13.33 1.39
C TYR A 87 -12.49 14.56 1.22
N PHE A 88 -11.92 15.70 0.86
CA PHE A 88 -12.64 16.96 0.66
C PHE A 88 -12.35 17.50 -0.74
N ASP A 89 -13.39 17.60 -1.56
CA ASP A 89 -13.39 18.15 -2.93
C ASP A 89 -12.18 17.75 -3.79
N MET A 90 -11.90 16.45 -3.84
CA MET A 90 -10.78 15.91 -4.60
C MET A 90 -11.17 14.59 -5.28
N PRO A 91 -10.50 14.22 -6.38
CA PRO A 91 -10.66 12.89 -6.98
C PRO A 91 -10.37 11.77 -5.97
N PRO A 92 -11.00 10.59 -6.10
CA PRO A 92 -10.69 9.44 -5.27
C PRO A 92 -9.18 9.13 -5.29
N SER A 93 -8.58 9.11 -4.10
CA SER A 93 -7.16 8.85 -3.91
C SER A 93 -6.94 7.93 -2.72
N GLY A 94 -5.78 7.27 -2.68
CA GLY A 94 -5.45 6.35 -1.61
C GLY A 94 -6.49 5.24 -1.40
N LEU A 95 -6.98 5.09 -0.17
CA LEU A 95 -8.00 4.08 0.19
C LEU A 95 -9.32 4.25 -0.58
N ALA A 96 -9.77 5.47 -0.88
CA ALA A 96 -10.96 5.70 -1.69
C ALA A 96 -10.81 5.20 -3.12
N ALA A 97 -9.62 5.28 -3.71
CA ALA A 97 -9.35 4.70 -5.02
C ALA A 97 -9.25 3.17 -4.98
N ALA A 98 -8.83 2.60 -3.85
CA ALA A 98 -8.65 1.16 -3.66
C ALA A 98 -9.97 0.43 -3.34
N HIS A 99 -10.83 1.00 -2.50
CA HIS A 99 -12.05 0.38 -1.96
C HIS A 99 -13.34 1.17 -2.19
N GLY A 100 -13.27 2.34 -2.83
CA GLY A 100 -14.39 3.26 -2.95
C GLY A 100 -14.58 4.14 -1.72
N GLN A 101 -15.60 5.01 -1.78
CA GLN A 101 -15.91 5.97 -0.73
C GLN A 101 -17.42 6.06 -0.50
N VAL A 102 -17.81 6.52 0.69
CA VAL A 102 -19.21 6.73 1.10
C VAL A 102 -19.36 8.14 1.67
N PRO A 103 -20.58 8.70 1.73
CA PRO A 103 -20.83 9.94 2.45
C PRO A 103 -20.30 9.88 3.89
N LEU A 104 -19.67 10.95 4.37
CA LEU A 104 -18.99 10.96 5.68
C LEU A 104 -19.89 10.48 6.82
N ALA A 105 -21.15 10.94 6.84
CA ALA A 105 -22.12 10.62 7.87
C ALA A 105 -22.56 9.14 7.89
N ALA A 106 -22.26 8.35 6.85
CA ALA A 106 -22.67 6.95 6.76
C ALA A 106 -21.97 6.04 7.79
N ARG A 107 -20.83 6.47 8.34
CA ARG A 107 -20.06 5.73 9.36
C ARG A 107 -19.95 6.52 10.67
N GLY A 108 -20.91 7.40 10.94
CA GLY A 108 -20.98 8.23 12.15
C GLY A 108 -20.41 9.64 11.99
N ARG A 109 -20.48 10.43 13.07
CA ARG A 109 -20.11 11.85 13.06
C ARG A 109 -18.65 12.04 13.45
N TYR A 110 -18.18 11.27 14.42
CA TYR A 110 -16.86 11.43 15.02
C TYR A 110 -15.86 10.38 14.50
N ALA A 111 -14.56 10.64 14.72
CA ALA A 111 -13.51 9.68 14.36
C ALA A 111 -13.67 8.36 15.12
N GLU A 112 -14.08 8.42 16.38
CA GLU A 112 -14.36 7.23 17.20
C GLU A 112 -15.42 6.33 16.56
N ASP A 113 -16.49 6.89 15.99
CA ASP A 113 -17.55 6.13 15.32
C ASP A 113 -16.99 5.36 14.12
N ARG A 114 -16.14 6.02 13.32
CA ARG A 114 -15.53 5.45 12.11
C ARG A 114 -14.49 4.39 12.43
N LEU A 115 -13.71 4.59 13.49
CA LEU A 115 -12.76 3.60 14.00
C LEU A 115 -13.48 2.43 14.70
N ALA A 116 -14.67 2.63 15.26
CA ALA A 116 -15.48 1.55 15.80
C ALA A 116 -16.23 0.75 14.72
N HIS A 117 -16.38 1.29 13.50
CA HIS A 117 -17.14 0.65 12.42
C HIS A 117 -16.58 -0.74 12.06
N ARG A 118 -17.47 -1.72 11.90
CA ARG A 118 -17.19 -3.08 11.39
C ARG A 118 -18.29 -3.50 10.42
N SER A 119 -17.94 -4.17 9.33
CA SER A 119 -18.79 -4.49 8.18
C SER A 119 -19.77 -5.65 8.44
N GLY A 120 -19.91 -6.07 9.71
CA GLY A 120 -20.82 -7.13 10.16
C GLY A 120 -21.65 -6.79 11.40
N THR A 121 -21.58 -5.59 11.97
CA THR A 121 -22.35 -5.22 13.18
C THR A 121 -23.65 -4.45 12.92
N GLY A 122 -24.17 -4.48 11.68
CA GLY A 122 -25.44 -3.88 11.28
C GLY A 122 -26.52 -4.91 10.98
N ALA A 123 -26.95 -5.70 11.97
CA ALA A 123 -28.27 -6.36 12.02
C ALA A 123 -28.47 -7.05 13.37
N ARG A 124 -28.98 -6.31 14.37
CA ARG A 124 -30.09 -6.73 15.25
C ARG A 124 -30.85 -5.48 15.69
#